data_AF-A0A537JVY5-F1
#
_entry.id   AF-A0A537JVY5-F1
#
_cell.length_a   1.000
_cell.length_b   1.000
_cell.length_c   1.000
_cell.angle_alpha   90.00
_cell.angle_beta   90.00
_cell.angle_gamma   90.00
#
_symmetry.space_group_name_H-M   'P 1'
#
loop_
_entity.id
_entity.type
_entity.pdbx_description
1 polymer ?
#
loop_
_entity_poly.entity_id
_entity_poly.type
_entity_poly.pdbx_seq_one_letter_code
_entity_poly.pdbx_strand_id
1 'polypeptide(L)'
;MSKPFLERFRRITSSGFYLPQVDGLRFVAIFMVVCIAHIPNFINQKIFNGNFVTGYWWQFSLDGVFGVQFFFIISGFVLGYHFAKKYIHNNGKADLKNYYLRRLTRMEPPYLLALIIFFIALVFIIKKYEFTELFPHFIASFFYVHNEVYNQHSYLMPVAWTLEIEIQFYILAPLLALLYRLKKRELRWSIFLFLIITSSYYWFNIWYGMHVFKFLHYFLCGMLMADLYVEEIKFPGPPWVGFIVGIASLILLPFIIGYYSTSGYIIKYILMILLFYSALTNKWLIKI
;
A
#
# COMPACT_ATOMS: atom_id res chain seq x y z
N MET A 1 -8.45 32.08 22.70
CA MET A 1 -7.16 31.59 22.16
C MET A 1 -7.41 31.05 20.76
N SER A 2 -6.77 31.64 19.74
CA SER A 2 -6.83 31.11 18.37
C SER A 2 -6.15 29.74 18.33
N LYS A 3 -6.77 28.77 17.65
CA LYS A 3 -6.14 27.47 17.41
C LYS A 3 -4.78 27.68 16.73
N PRO A 4 -3.73 26.93 17.11
CA PRO A 4 -2.44 26.95 16.42
C PRO A 4 -2.61 26.80 14.91
N PHE A 5 -1.78 27.46 14.11
CA PHE A 5 -1.87 27.44 12.64
C PHE A 5 -1.98 26.02 12.06
N LEU A 6 -1.20 25.08 12.62
CA LEU A 6 -1.19 23.67 12.19
C LEU A 6 -2.48 22.91 12.54
N GLU A 7 -3.20 23.29 13.61
CA GLU A 7 -4.48 22.66 13.95
C GLU A 7 -5.57 22.95 12.90
N ARG A 8 -5.44 24.02 12.12
CA ARG A 8 -6.38 24.36 11.05
C ARG A 8 -6.35 23.35 9.89
N PHE A 9 -5.22 22.65 9.71
CA PHE A 9 -5.05 21.64 8.67
C PHE A 9 -5.30 20.22 9.19
N ARG A 10 -5.67 20.06 10.47
CA ARG A 10 -5.93 18.74 11.04
C ARG A 10 -7.21 18.16 10.44
N ARG A 11 -7.12 16.92 9.95
CA ARG A 11 -8.26 16.20 9.41
C ARG A 11 -9.32 15.97 10.49
N ILE A 12 -10.54 16.45 10.23
CA ILE A 12 -11.72 16.12 11.03
C ILE A 12 -12.19 14.73 10.59
N THR A 13 -12.11 13.73 11.47
CA THR A 13 -12.58 12.37 11.17
C THR A 13 -13.98 12.18 11.73
N SER A 14 -14.88 11.60 10.94
CA SER A 14 -16.25 11.30 11.34
C SER A 14 -16.37 10.15 12.34
N SER A 15 -15.31 9.35 12.52
CA SER A 15 -15.30 8.14 13.35
C SER A 15 -14.43 8.23 14.61
N GLY A 16 -13.84 9.38 14.92
CA GLY A 16 -13.06 9.63 16.14
C GLY A 16 -11.70 8.93 16.25
N PHE A 17 -11.36 8.01 15.34
CA PHE A 17 -10.06 7.34 15.29
C PHE A 17 -9.18 7.95 14.19
N TYR A 18 -8.19 8.73 14.61
CA TYR A 18 -7.20 9.36 13.74
C TYR A 18 -5.79 9.03 14.24
N LEU A 19 -4.98 8.39 13.40
CA LEU A 19 -3.57 8.12 13.65
C LEU A 19 -2.71 9.00 12.73
N PRO A 20 -2.19 10.15 13.21
CA PRO A 20 -1.33 11.02 12.41
C PRO A 20 -0.12 10.29 11.81
N GLN A 21 0.40 9.28 12.52
CA GLN A 21 1.56 8.50 12.11
C GLN A 21 1.29 7.74 10.80
N VAL A 22 0.06 7.23 10.62
CA VAL A 22 -0.32 6.53 9.39
C VAL A 22 -0.35 7.51 8.21
N ASP A 23 -0.78 8.75 8.43
CA ASP A 23 -0.77 9.77 7.39
C ASP A 23 0.67 10.23 7.06
N GLY A 24 1.56 10.29 8.06
CA GLY A 24 3.00 10.50 7.84
C GLY A 24 3.64 9.38 7.00
N LEU A 25 3.31 8.12 7.29
CA LEU A 25 3.78 6.98 6.50
C LEU A 25 3.24 7.00 5.07
N ARG A 26 1.98 7.43 4.88
CA ARG A 26 1.43 7.67 3.53
C ARG A 26 2.20 8.77 2.81
N PHE A 27 2.55 9.86 3.49
CA PHE A 27 3.37 10.92 2.88
C PHE A 27 4.70 10.36 2.36
N VAL A 28 5.40 9.53 3.16
CA VAL A 28 6.64 8.87 2.71
C VAL A 28 6.39 8.00 1.48
N ALA A 29 5.33 7.18 1.48
CA ALA A 29 4.96 6.35 0.34
C ALA A 29 4.66 7.18 -0.93
N ILE A 30 3.90 8.27 -0.79
CA ILE A 30 3.61 9.22 -1.90
C ILE A 30 4.91 9.82 -2.43
N PHE A 31 5.78 10.30 -1.52
CA PHE A 31 7.03 10.92 -1.90
C PHE A 31 7.92 9.97 -2.70
N MET A 32 8.03 8.70 -2.28
CA MET A 32 8.75 7.68 -3.03
C MET A 32 8.16 7.47 -4.43
N VAL A 33 6.84 7.29 -4.54
CA VAL A 33 6.20 7.02 -5.84
C VAL A 33 6.27 8.23 -6.77
N VAL A 34 5.95 9.42 -6.27
CA VAL A 34 5.83 10.63 -7.09
C VAL A 34 7.19 11.26 -7.34
N CYS A 35 7.93 11.60 -6.27
CA CYS A 35 9.15 12.39 -6.36
C CYS A 35 10.37 11.56 -6.76
N ILE A 36 10.41 10.27 -6.39
CA ILE A 36 11.55 9.40 -6.72
C ILE A 36 11.26 8.59 -7.99
N ALA A 37 10.07 8.02 -8.16
CA ALA A 37 9.77 7.21 -9.35
C ALA A 37 9.25 8.02 -10.53
N HIS A 38 8.06 8.61 -10.42
CA HIS A 38 7.36 9.15 -11.59
C HIS A 38 7.97 10.43 -12.13
N ILE A 39 8.32 11.41 -11.29
CA ILE A 39 8.86 12.70 -11.76
C ILE A 39 10.20 12.50 -12.49
N PRO A 40 11.22 11.81 -11.92
CA PRO A 40 12.49 11.61 -12.60
C PRO A 40 12.35 10.78 -13.88
N ASN A 41 11.53 9.72 -13.86
CA ASN A 41 11.31 8.90 -15.05
C ASN A 41 10.59 9.67 -16.17
N PHE A 42 9.59 10.50 -15.82
CA PHE A 42 8.89 11.34 -16.79
C PHE A 42 9.81 12.39 -17.41
N ILE A 43 10.55 13.12 -16.57
CA ILE A 43 11.51 14.14 -17.03
C ILE A 43 12.59 13.50 -17.90
N ASN A 44 13.18 12.39 -17.44
CA ASN A 44 14.24 11.71 -18.18
C ASN A 44 13.76 11.26 -19.57
N GLN A 45 12.57 10.65 -19.65
CA GLN A 45 12.04 10.16 -20.94
C GLN A 45 11.55 11.27 -21.85
N LYS A 46 10.82 12.27 -21.33
CA LYS A 46 10.15 13.29 -22.17
C LYS A 46 11.01 14.49 -22.51
N ILE A 47 11.95 14.87 -21.65
CA ILE A 47 12.78 16.07 -21.83
C ILE A 47 14.18 15.69 -22.32
N PHE A 48 14.74 14.61 -21.77
CA PHE A 48 16.15 14.24 -21.99
C PHE A 48 16.35 12.96 -22.82
N ASN A 49 15.28 12.38 -23.38
CA ASN A 49 15.31 11.14 -24.18
C ASN A 49 16.09 9.99 -23.52
N GLY A 50 16.03 9.89 -22.18
CA GLY A 50 16.66 8.84 -21.38
C GLY A 50 18.10 9.14 -20.93
N ASN A 51 18.69 10.27 -21.33
CA ASN A 51 20.13 10.51 -21.15
C ASN A 51 20.51 11.31 -19.89
N PHE A 52 19.55 11.74 -19.07
CA PHE A 52 19.81 12.56 -17.89
C PHE A 52 19.95 11.75 -16.60
N VAL A 53 18.97 10.90 -16.29
CA VAL A 53 19.01 10.01 -15.12
C VAL A 53 19.54 8.64 -15.55
N THR A 54 20.80 8.36 -15.24
CA THR A 54 21.50 7.13 -15.67
C THR A 54 22.22 6.44 -14.50
N GLY A 55 22.67 5.20 -14.73
CA GLY A 55 23.47 4.44 -13.76
C GLY A 55 22.74 4.22 -12.43
N TYR A 56 23.39 4.57 -11.31
CA TYR A 56 22.82 4.46 -9.97
C TYR A 56 21.53 5.27 -9.81
N TRP A 57 21.47 6.48 -10.36
CA TRP A 57 20.30 7.36 -10.22
C TRP A 57 19.07 6.82 -10.93
N TRP A 58 19.27 6.07 -12.02
CA TRP A 58 18.18 5.35 -12.69
C TRP A 58 17.64 4.20 -11.84
N GLN A 59 18.54 3.43 -11.22
CA GLN A 59 18.11 2.35 -10.31
C GLN A 59 17.39 2.92 -9.09
N PHE A 60 17.89 4.01 -8.53
CA PHE A 60 17.26 4.78 -7.46
C PHE A 60 15.85 5.26 -7.83
N SER A 61 15.66 5.80 -9.05
CA SER A 61 14.34 6.26 -9.48
C SER A 61 13.36 5.10 -9.64
N LEU A 62 13.79 3.98 -10.22
CA LEU A 62 12.97 2.76 -10.31
C LEU A 62 12.53 2.27 -8.94
N ASP A 63 13.40 2.40 -7.94
CA ASP A 63 13.14 1.99 -6.58
C ASP A 63 12.11 2.83 -5.82
N GLY A 64 11.75 4.01 -6.33
CA GLY A 64 10.63 4.80 -5.79
C GLY A 64 9.29 4.05 -5.87
N VAL A 65 9.16 3.05 -6.75
CA VAL A 65 7.93 2.24 -6.84
C VAL A 65 7.62 1.49 -5.55
N PHE A 66 8.61 1.19 -4.70
CA PHE A 66 8.42 0.54 -3.38
C PHE A 66 7.46 1.31 -2.46
N GLY A 67 7.18 2.59 -2.74
CA GLY A 67 6.11 3.30 -2.04
C GLY A 67 4.72 2.70 -2.30
N VAL A 68 4.45 2.08 -3.45
CA VAL A 68 3.21 1.33 -3.72
C VAL A 68 3.09 0.11 -2.81
N GLN A 69 4.18 -0.66 -2.68
CA GLN A 69 4.26 -1.78 -1.75
C GLN A 69 4.05 -1.31 -0.31
N PHE A 70 4.54 -0.10 0.01
CA PHE A 70 4.33 0.47 1.34
C PHE A 70 2.88 0.85 1.59
N PHE A 71 2.17 1.33 0.56
CA PHE A 71 0.72 1.50 0.62
C PHE A 71 0.00 0.19 0.90
N PHE A 72 0.42 -0.95 0.35
CA PHE A 72 -0.20 -2.23 0.68
C PHE A 72 0.01 -2.63 2.15
N ILE A 73 1.17 -2.34 2.75
CA ILE A 73 1.38 -2.49 4.21
C ILE A 73 0.43 -1.57 4.98
N ILE A 74 0.35 -0.29 4.60
CA ILE A 74 -0.55 0.69 5.24
C ILE A 74 -2.01 0.24 5.13
N SER A 75 -2.46 -0.23 3.97
CA SER A 75 -3.81 -0.72 3.74
C SER A 75 -4.07 -1.97 4.58
N GLY A 76 -3.13 -2.92 4.63
CA GLY A 76 -3.18 -4.08 5.51
C GLY A 76 -3.36 -3.71 6.97
N PHE A 77 -2.60 -2.73 7.46
CA PHE A 77 -2.72 -2.23 8.83
C PHE A 77 -4.06 -1.56 9.10
N VAL A 78 -4.47 -0.62 8.25
CA VAL A 78 -5.73 0.11 8.45
C VAL A 78 -6.91 -0.85 8.41
N LEU A 79 -6.94 -1.79 7.45
CA LEU A 79 -7.99 -2.80 7.37
C LEU A 79 -7.94 -3.75 8.57
N GLY A 80 -6.75 -4.29 8.85
CA GLY A 80 -6.48 -5.21 9.94
C GLY A 80 -6.90 -4.64 11.29
N TYR A 81 -6.56 -3.38 11.59
CA TYR A 81 -6.84 -2.73 12.87
C TYR A 81 -8.32 -2.71 13.22
N HIS A 82 -9.19 -2.41 12.24
CA HIS A 82 -10.64 -2.39 12.47
C HIS A 82 -11.19 -3.76 12.84
N PHE A 83 -10.63 -4.83 12.28
CA PHE A 83 -11.04 -6.21 12.59
C PHE A 83 -10.38 -6.72 13.88
N ALA A 84 -9.08 -6.49 14.05
CA ALA A 84 -8.31 -6.88 15.22
C ALA A 84 -8.93 -6.30 16.50
N LYS A 85 -9.28 -5.01 16.52
CA LYS A 85 -9.96 -4.37 17.66
C LYS A 85 -11.28 -5.06 18.03
N LYS A 86 -12.04 -5.57 17.05
CA LYS A 86 -13.33 -6.24 17.29
C LYS A 86 -13.16 -7.69 17.72
N TYR A 87 -12.26 -8.42 17.07
CA TYR A 87 -12.09 -9.86 17.27
C TYR A 87 -11.20 -10.21 18.47
N ILE A 88 -10.16 -9.43 18.74
CA ILE A 88 -9.22 -9.70 19.85
C ILE A 88 -9.84 -9.28 21.18
N HIS A 89 -10.36 -8.06 21.29
CA HIS A 89 -10.81 -7.50 22.58
C HIS A 89 -12.30 -7.72 22.88
N ASN A 90 -13.16 -7.70 21.86
CA ASN A 90 -14.61 -7.58 22.08
C ASN A 90 -15.42 -8.84 21.73
N ASN A 91 -14.79 -9.93 21.26
CA ASN A 91 -15.45 -11.12 20.67
C ASN A 91 -16.60 -10.75 19.69
N GLY A 92 -16.52 -9.56 19.08
CA GLY A 92 -17.62 -8.96 18.36
C GLY A 92 -17.68 -9.45 16.92
N LYS A 93 -18.82 -9.25 16.26
CA LYS A 93 -18.93 -9.47 14.81
C LYS A 93 -18.51 -8.21 14.06
N ALA A 94 -17.72 -8.38 13.00
CA ALA A 94 -17.46 -7.30 12.08
C ALA A 94 -18.70 -7.02 11.22
N ASP A 95 -19.06 -5.76 11.09
CA ASP A 95 -20.17 -5.33 10.22
C ASP A 95 -19.64 -5.21 8.79
N LEU A 96 -19.79 -6.30 8.05
CA LEU A 96 -19.28 -6.41 6.68
C LEU A 96 -20.07 -5.51 5.72
N LYS A 97 -21.38 -5.34 5.93
CA LYS A 97 -22.21 -4.48 5.08
C LYS A 97 -21.72 -3.04 5.11
N ASN A 98 -21.57 -2.47 6.30
CA ASN A 98 -21.04 -1.10 6.44
C ASN A 98 -19.56 -1.01 6.06
N TYR A 99 -18.79 -2.09 6.22
CA TYR A 99 -17.40 -2.17 5.75
C TYR A 99 -17.29 -2.00 4.24
N TYR A 100 -18.11 -2.73 3.46
CA TYR A 100 -18.08 -2.65 2.00
C TYR A 100 -18.66 -1.33 1.50
N LEU A 101 -19.82 -0.90 2.01
CA LEU A 101 -20.46 0.34 1.61
C LEU A 101 -19.50 1.55 1.71
N ARG A 102 -18.82 1.72 2.85
CA ARG A 102 -17.87 2.85 3.03
C ARG A 102 -16.71 2.86 2.04
N ARG A 103 -16.34 1.71 1.49
CA ARG A 103 -15.23 1.60 0.53
C ARG A 103 -15.71 1.84 -0.89
N LEU A 104 -16.82 1.21 -1.26
CA LEU A 104 -17.46 1.39 -2.56
C LEU A 104 -17.79 2.87 -2.80
N THR A 105 -18.49 3.52 -1.85
CA THR A 105 -18.89 4.94 -2.02
C THR A 105 -17.74 5.93 -2.01
N ARG A 106 -16.55 5.52 -1.54
CA ARG A 106 -15.36 6.39 -1.50
C ARG A 106 -14.49 6.25 -2.75
N MET A 107 -14.32 5.03 -3.25
CA MET A 107 -13.35 4.73 -4.30
C MET A 107 -13.99 4.62 -5.69
N GLU A 108 -15.20 4.08 -5.80
CA GLU A 108 -15.83 3.80 -7.10
C GLU A 108 -16.21 5.07 -7.89
N PRO A 109 -16.86 6.10 -7.32
CA PRO A 109 -17.32 7.23 -8.12
C PRO A 109 -16.21 7.96 -8.89
N PRO A 110 -15.06 8.33 -8.28
CA PRO A 110 -13.99 9.00 -9.02
C PRO A 110 -13.30 8.05 -10.01
N TYR A 111 -13.19 6.76 -9.69
CA TYR A 111 -12.57 5.78 -10.59
C TYR A 111 -13.40 5.56 -11.85
N LEU A 112 -14.70 5.29 -11.71
CA LEU A 112 -15.59 5.01 -12.84
C LEU A 112 -15.72 6.25 -13.73
N LEU A 113 -15.78 7.44 -13.13
CA LEU A 113 -15.76 8.69 -13.88
C LEU A 113 -14.48 8.82 -14.71
N ALA A 114 -13.31 8.60 -14.12
CA ALA A 114 -12.04 8.64 -14.84
C ALA A 114 -12.00 7.58 -15.96
N LEU A 115 -12.41 6.34 -15.67
CA LEU A 115 -12.44 5.24 -16.63
C LEU A 115 -13.30 5.57 -17.86
N ILE A 116 -14.50 6.12 -17.64
CA ILE A 116 -15.40 6.55 -18.72
C ILE A 116 -14.79 7.70 -19.53
N ILE A 117 -14.21 8.70 -18.86
CA ILE A 117 -13.55 9.83 -19.53
C ILE A 117 -12.40 9.34 -20.42
N PHE A 118 -11.53 8.47 -19.91
CA PHE A 118 -10.42 7.92 -20.69
C PHE A 118 -10.91 7.06 -21.86
N PHE A 119 -11.95 6.26 -21.66
CA PHE A 119 -12.55 5.48 -22.75
C PHE A 119 -13.08 6.37 -23.87
N ILE A 120 -13.89 7.38 -23.51
CA ILE A 120 -14.44 8.32 -24.49
C ILE A 120 -13.32 9.09 -25.20
N ALA A 121 -12.33 9.57 -24.45
CA ALA A 121 -11.22 10.32 -25.00
C ALA A 121 -10.41 9.48 -26.00
N LEU A 122 -10.07 8.23 -25.66
CA LEU A 122 -9.23 7.39 -26.50
C LEU A 122 -9.93 6.89 -27.77
N VAL A 123 -11.25 6.62 -27.71
CA VAL A 123 -12.03 6.11 -28.85
C VAL A 123 -12.56 7.24 -29.74
N PHE A 124 -13.19 8.26 -29.15
CA PHE A 124 -13.98 9.23 -29.93
C PHE A 124 -13.25 10.57 -30.17
N ILE A 125 -12.37 11.00 -29.25
CA ILE A 125 -11.70 12.31 -29.33
C ILE A 125 -10.32 12.18 -29.97
N ILE A 126 -9.43 11.41 -29.34
CA ILE A 126 -8.05 11.15 -29.78
C ILE A 126 -8.04 10.14 -30.92
N LYS A 127 -9.03 9.23 -30.98
CA LYS A 127 -9.16 8.16 -31.98
C LYS A 127 -7.90 7.30 -32.09
N LYS A 128 -7.31 6.98 -30.95
CA LYS A 128 -6.10 6.15 -30.86
C LYS A 128 -6.42 4.66 -31.03
N TYR A 129 -7.59 4.23 -30.58
CA TYR A 129 -8.05 2.84 -30.62
C TYR A 129 -9.46 2.76 -31.18
N GLU A 130 -9.81 1.64 -31.79
CA GLU A 130 -11.19 1.38 -32.21
C GLU A 130 -12.08 0.99 -31.01
N PHE A 131 -13.39 1.21 -31.13
CA PHE A 131 -14.34 0.84 -30.08
C PHE A 131 -14.29 -0.66 -29.78
N THR A 132 -14.30 -1.49 -30.82
CA THR A 132 -14.26 -2.96 -30.74
C THR A 132 -13.00 -3.48 -30.09
N GLU A 133 -11.87 -2.78 -30.28
CA GLU A 133 -10.59 -3.09 -29.65
C GLU A 133 -10.58 -2.70 -28.17
N LEU A 134 -11.02 -1.48 -27.81
CA LEU A 134 -10.87 -0.96 -26.46
C LEU A 134 -12.00 -1.36 -25.50
N PHE A 135 -13.19 -1.67 -26.01
CA PHE A 135 -14.36 -1.99 -25.18
C PHE A 135 -14.15 -3.21 -24.26
N PRO A 136 -13.55 -4.33 -24.71
CA PRO A 136 -13.22 -5.45 -23.82
C PRO A 136 -12.27 -5.06 -22.67
N HIS A 137 -11.31 -4.17 -22.92
CA HIS A 137 -10.42 -3.63 -21.87
C HIS A 137 -11.17 -2.73 -20.88
N PHE A 138 -12.12 -1.93 -21.38
CA PHE A 138 -13.00 -1.13 -20.53
C PHE A 138 -13.82 -1.99 -19.57
N ILE A 139 -14.45 -3.05 -20.07
CA ILE A 139 -15.23 -3.98 -19.24
C ILE A 139 -14.35 -4.67 -18.19
N ALA A 140 -13.17 -5.15 -18.58
CA ALA A 140 -12.27 -5.79 -17.62
C ALA A 140 -11.78 -4.83 -16.53
N SER A 141 -11.47 -3.58 -16.87
CA SER A 141 -11.12 -2.54 -15.89
C SER A 141 -12.31 -2.16 -15.02
N PHE A 142 -13.51 -2.08 -15.57
CA PHE A 142 -14.74 -1.78 -14.82
C PHE A 142 -14.97 -2.78 -13.67
N PHE A 143 -14.69 -4.06 -13.91
CA PHE A 143 -14.79 -5.12 -12.90
C PHE A 143 -13.51 -5.36 -12.09
N TYR A 144 -12.47 -4.54 -12.27
CA TYR A 144 -11.18 -4.68 -11.59
C TYR A 144 -10.48 -6.04 -11.81
N VAL A 145 -10.63 -6.60 -13.03
CA VAL A 145 -10.06 -7.88 -13.44
C VAL A 145 -9.15 -7.75 -14.66
N HIS A 146 -8.78 -6.53 -15.07
CA HIS A 146 -7.96 -6.33 -16.26
C HIS A 146 -6.59 -7.01 -16.13
N ASN A 147 -5.95 -6.87 -14.97
CA ASN A 147 -4.67 -7.52 -14.71
C ASN A 147 -4.77 -9.05 -14.82
N GLU A 148 -5.88 -9.64 -14.37
CA GLU A 148 -6.12 -11.08 -14.37
C GLU A 148 -6.39 -11.61 -15.77
N VAL A 149 -7.21 -10.90 -16.56
CA VAL A 149 -7.64 -11.34 -17.89
C VAL A 149 -6.55 -11.14 -18.94
N TYR A 150 -5.87 -9.98 -18.91
CA TYR A 150 -4.93 -9.61 -19.97
C TYR A 150 -3.45 -9.72 -19.57
N ASN A 151 -3.16 -10.04 -18.31
CA ASN A 151 -1.80 -10.14 -17.78
C ASN A 151 -0.93 -8.89 -18.03
N GLN A 152 -1.57 -7.73 -18.17
CA GLN A 152 -0.94 -6.44 -18.47
C GLN A 152 -1.75 -5.27 -17.91
N HIS A 153 -1.11 -4.11 -17.85
CA HIS A 153 -1.75 -2.87 -17.44
C HIS A 153 -2.85 -2.43 -18.42
N SER A 154 -3.91 -1.81 -17.89
CA SER A 154 -4.99 -1.27 -18.69
C SER A 154 -4.50 -0.16 -19.63
N TYR A 155 -4.86 -0.25 -20.91
CA TYR A 155 -4.57 0.81 -21.89
C TYR A 155 -5.28 2.13 -21.56
N LEU A 156 -6.40 2.05 -20.84
CA LEU A 156 -7.19 3.21 -20.42
C LEU A 156 -6.49 3.98 -19.31
N MET A 157 -6.04 3.25 -18.30
CA MET A 157 -5.38 3.82 -17.13
C MET A 157 -4.32 2.83 -16.63
N PRO A 158 -3.07 2.93 -17.12
CA PRO A 158 -2.04 1.96 -16.79
C PRO A 158 -1.79 1.85 -15.28
N VAL A 159 -1.90 2.97 -14.55
CA VAL A 159 -1.73 3.04 -13.10
C VAL A 159 -2.86 2.38 -12.29
N ALA A 160 -3.99 2.01 -12.91
CA ALA A 160 -5.14 1.41 -12.24
C ALA A 160 -4.85 0.02 -11.66
N TRP A 161 -3.77 -0.63 -12.09
CA TRP A 161 -3.40 -1.97 -11.64
C TRP A 161 -3.31 -2.07 -10.11
N THR A 162 -2.86 -1.00 -9.43
CA THR A 162 -2.76 -0.97 -7.96
C THR A 162 -4.13 -0.96 -7.29
N LEU A 163 -5.08 -0.24 -7.89
CA LEU A 163 -6.45 -0.13 -7.40
C LEU A 163 -7.21 -1.44 -7.57
N GLU A 164 -6.99 -2.16 -8.68
CA GLU A 164 -7.57 -3.50 -8.88
C GLU A 164 -7.16 -4.44 -7.74
N ILE A 165 -5.85 -4.48 -7.45
CA ILE A 165 -5.29 -5.28 -6.36
C ILE A 165 -5.82 -4.81 -4.99
N GLU A 166 -5.96 -3.51 -4.79
CA GLU A 166 -6.49 -2.96 -3.54
C GLU A 166 -7.95 -3.40 -3.28
N ILE A 167 -8.80 -3.44 -4.32
CA ILE A 167 -10.17 -3.93 -4.20
C ILE A 167 -10.21 -5.44 -3.94
N GLN A 168 -9.33 -6.21 -4.58
CA GLN A 168 -9.17 -7.63 -4.26
C GLN A 168 -8.77 -7.82 -2.78
N PHE A 169 -7.87 -6.98 -2.24
CA PHE A 169 -7.57 -6.98 -0.80
C PHE A 169 -8.77 -6.59 0.06
N TYR A 170 -9.63 -5.67 -0.38
CA TYR A 170 -10.84 -5.31 0.36
C TYR A 170 -11.84 -6.48 0.44
N ILE A 171 -11.92 -7.29 -0.61
CA ILE A 171 -12.72 -8.52 -0.65
C ILE A 171 -12.10 -9.60 0.25
N LEU A 172 -10.78 -9.77 0.21
CA LEU A 172 -10.06 -10.80 0.97
C LEU A 172 -9.91 -10.47 2.47
N ALA A 173 -9.87 -9.19 2.84
CA ALA A 173 -9.53 -8.77 4.20
C ALA A 173 -10.45 -9.36 5.29
N PRO A 174 -11.79 -9.46 5.12
CA PRO A 174 -12.63 -10.15 6.11
C PRO A 174 -12.28 -11.62 6.33
N LEU A 175 -11.88 -12.34 5.27
CA LEU A 175 -11.46 -13.73 5.34
C LEU A 175 -10.12 -13.85 6.07
N LEU A 176 -9.13 -13.05 5.69
CA LEU A 176 -7.82 -12.99 6.36
C LEU A 176 -7.96 -12.56 7.83
N ALA A 177 -8.89 -11.66 8.13
CA ALA A 177 -9.17 -11.17 9.48
C ALA A 177 -9.77 -12.24 10.40
N LEU A 178 -10.23 -13.39 9.89
CA LEU A 178 -10.65 -14.51 10.73
C LEU A 178 -9.48 -15.04 11.57
N LEU A 179 -8.23 -14.84 11.15
CA LEU A 179 -7.04 -15.16 11.95
C LEU A 179 -7.04 -14.47 13.31
N TYR A 180 -7.62 -13.26 13.43
CA TYR A 180 -7.73 -12.54 14.70
C TYR A 180 -8.70 -13.20 15.70
N ARG A 181 -9.50 -14.18 15.28
CA ARG A 181 -10.33 -14.98 16.20
C ARG A 181 -9.52 -16.03 16.98
N LEU A 182 -8.30 -16.32 16.56
CA LEU A 182 -7.41 -17.22 17.27
C LEU A 182 -6.94 -16.53 18.56
N LYS A 183 -7.34 -17.09 19.71
CA LYS A 183 -7.01 -16.54 21.05
C LYS A 183 -5.52 -16.62 21.37
N LYS A 184 -4.82 -17.65 20.87
CA LYS A 184 -3.38 -17.81 21.07
C LYS A 184 -2.63 -16.89 20.10
N ARG A 185 -2.04 -15.82 20.64
CA ARG A 185 -1.28 -14.83 19.85
C ARG A 185 -0.09 -15.46 19.12
N GLU A 186 0.59 -16.41 19.75
CA GLU A 186 1.77 -17.06 19.19
C GLU A 186 1.39 -17.85 17.93
N LEU A 187 0.32 -18.64 17.99
CA LEU A 187 -0.20 -19.38 16.84
C LEU A 187 -0.61 -18.44 15.70
N ARG A 188 -1.29 -17.35 16.04
CA ARG A 188 -1.73 -16.34 15.08
C ARG A 188 -0.54 -15.69 14.37
N TRP A 189 0.49 -15.30 15.12
CA TRP A 189 1.72 -14.73 14.56
C TRP A 189 2.49 -15.75 13.71
N SER A 190 2.58 -17.01 14.15
CA SER A 190 3.19 -18.08 13.35
C SER A 190 2.48 -18.28 12.00
N ILE A 191 1.15 -18.23 11.98
CA ILE A 191 0.38 -18.32 10.73
C ILE A 191 0.62 -17.10 9.85
N PHE A 192 0.58 -15.88 10.39
CA PHE A 192 0.91 -14.67 9.62
C PHE A 192 2.32 -14.76 9.02
N LEU A 193 3.32 -15.13 9.82
CA LEU A 193 4.70 -15.27 9.35
C LEU A 193 4.83 -16.34 8.27
N PHE A 194 4.18 -17.50 8.43
CA PHE A 194 4.15 -18.54 7.42
C PHE A 194 3.55 -18.05 6.09
N LEU A 195 2.40 -17.36 6.15
CA LEU A 195 1.75 -16.79 4.95
C LEU A 195 2.58 -15.67 4.30
N ILE A 196 3.27 -14.85 5.09
CA ILE A 196 4.19 -13.81 4.61
C ILE A 196 5.38 -14.45 3.89
N ILE A 197 6.00 -15.46 4.49
CA ILE A 197 7.17 -16.15 3.91
C ILE A 197 6.77 -16.86 2.61
N THR A 198 5.66 -17.59 2.60
CA THR A 198 5.19 -18.31 1.40
C THR A 198 4.79 -17.36 0.27
N SER A 199 4.09 -16.26 0.55
CA SER A 199 3.77 -15.25 -0.47
C SER A 199 5.00 -14.46 -0.93
N SER A 200 5.97 -14.19 -0.05
CA SER A 200 7.24 -13.57 -0.42
C SER A 200 8.07 -14.48 -1.33
N TYR A 201 8.09 -15.79 -1.05
CA TYR A 201 8.71 -16.77 -1.95
C TYR A 201 8.03 -16.78 -3.32
N TYR A 202 6.69 -16.74 -3.36
CA TYR A 202 5.94 -16.64 -4.63
C TYR A 202 6.34 -15.39 -5.44
N TRP A 203 6.48 -14.23 -4.80
CA TRP A 203 6.92 -12.98 -5.43
C TRP A 203 8.26 -13.13 -6.16
N PHE A 204 9.22 -13.83 -5.56
CA PHE A 204 10.56 -14.01 -6.13
C PHE A 204 10.60 -15.01 -7.30
N ASN A 205 9.78 -16.06 -7.25
CA ASN A 205 9.86 -17.14 -8.25
C ASN A 205 8.96 -16.88 -9.46
N ILE A 206 7.85 -16.14 -9.29
CA ILE A 206 6.89 -15.88 -10.36
C ILE A 206 6.91 -14.39 -10.67
N TRP A 207 7.75 -14.03 -11.64
CA TRP A 207 7.94 -12.64 -12.05
C TRP A 207 6.78 -12.10 -12.88
N TYR A 208 6.08 -12.99 -13.59
CA TYR A 208 4.99 -12.64 -14.50
C TYR A 208 3.65 -12.47 -13.77
N GLY A 209 2.89 -11.47 -14.21
CA GLY A 209 1.54 -11.18 -13.74
C GLY A 209 1.43 -10.24 -12.56
N MET A 210 0.27 -9.56 -12.52
CA MET A 210 -0.07 -8.48 -11.59
C MET A 210 -1.30 -8.89 -10.76
N HIS A 211 -1.15 -9.98 -10.03
CA HIS A 211 -2.21 -10.62 -9.24
C HIS A 211 -2.07 -10.29 -7.75
N VAL A 212 -3.16 -10.39 -6.99
CA VAL A 212 -3.15 -10.11 -5.54
C VAL A 212 -2.15 -10.93 -4.72
N PHE A 213 -1.95 -12.21 -5.08
CA PHE A 213 -1.05 -13.11 -4.35
C PHE A 213 0.41 -12.65 -4.36
N LYS A 214 0.80 -11.92 -5.41
CA LYS A 214 2.13 -11.34 -5.55
C LYS A 214 2.38 -10.32 -4.43
N PHE A 215 1.39 -9.50 -4.08
CA PHE A 215 1.52 -8.45 -3.07
C PHE A 215 1.00 -8.84 -1.68
N LEU A 216 0.51 -10.08 -1.52
CA LEU A 216 -0.19 -10.52 -0.32
C LEU A 216 0.68 -10.41 0.95
N HIS A 217 1.98 -10.71 0.88
CA HIS A 217 2.89 -10.59 2.03
C HIS A 217 3.05 -9.15 2.54
N TYR A 218 2.96 -8.12 1.69
CA TYR A 218 2.92 -6.72 2.15
C TYR A 218 1.65 -6.44 2.94
N PHE A 219 0.51 -6.85 2.40
CA PHE A 219 -0.79 -6.68 3.05
C PHE A 219 -0.87 -7.42 4.39
N LEU A 220 -0.43 -8.68 4.42
CA LEU A 220 -0.37 -9.51 5.63
C LEU A 220 0.57 -8.94 6.68
N CYS A 221 1.71 -8.36 6.26
CA CYS A 221 2.60 -7.67 7.18
C CYS A 221 1.90 -6.47 7.85
N GLY A 222 1.14 -5.69 7.09
CA GLY A 222 0.27 -4.64 7.65
C GLY A 222 -0.73 -5.19 8.66
N MET A 223 -1.39 -6.31 8.34
CA MET A 223 -2.32 -6.98 9.26
C MET A 223 -1.63 -7.47 10.54
N LEU A 224 -0.41 -8.01 10.44
CA LEU A 224 0.39 -8.39 11.60
C LEU A 224 0.77 -7.17 12.43
N MET A 225 1.12 -6.04 11.81
CA MET A 225 1.37 -4.79 12.53
C MET A 225 0.13 -4.28 13.29
N ALA A 226 -1.07 -4.46 12.72
CA ALA A 226 -2.30 -4.12 13.40
C ALA A 226 -2.55 -5.00 14.63
N ASP A 227 -2.20 -6.28 14.53
CA ASP A 227 -2.22 -7.24 15.64
C ASP A 227 -1.33 -6.77 16.79
N LEU A 228 -0.04 -6.54 16.49
CA LEU A 228 0.97 -6.08 17.44
C LEU A 228 0.56 -4.75 18.10
N TYR A 229 -0.01 -3.84 17.32
CA TYR A 229 -0.49 -2.56 17.82
C TYR A 229 -1.69 -2.69 18.76
N VAL A 230 -2.65 -3.57 18.45
CA VAL A 230 -3.84 -3.81 19.30
C VAL A 230 -3.50 -4.56 20.58
N GLU A 231 -2.49 -5.43 20.54
CA GLU A 231 -1.93 -6.14 21.69
C GLU A 231 -0.93 -5.28 22.49
N GLU A 232 -0.76 -4.01 22.11
CA GLU A 232 0.15 -3.03 22.73
C GLU A 232 1.61 -3.51 22.84
N ILE A 233 2.05 -4.34 21.89
CA ILE A 233 3.44 -4.80 21.81
C ILE A 233 4.30 -3.62 21.37
N LYS A 234 5.33 -3.32 22.17
CA LYS A 234 6.22 -2.17 21.96
C LYS A 234 7.51 -2.59 21.29
N PHE A 235 8.20 -1.61 20.70
CA PHE A 235 9.56 -1.80 20.22
C PHE A 235 10.48 -2.31 21.34
N PRO A 236 11.31 -3.34 21.10
CA PRO A 236 12.20 -3.86 22.12
C PRO A 236 13.25 -2.81 22.52
N GLY A 237 13.40 -2.60 23.83
CA GLY A 237 14.37 -1.64 24.38
C GLY A 237 13.79 -0.25 24.67
N PRO A 238 14.65 0.73 25.00
CA PRO A 238 14.22 2.07 25.36
C PRO A 238 13.71 2.87 24.14
N PRO A 239 12.81 3.87 24.32
CA PRO A 239 12.17 4.59 23.21
C PRO A 239 13.12 5.24 22.20
N TRP A 240 14.32 5.66 22.62
CA TRP A 240 15.31 6.24 21.72
C TRP A 240 15.82 5.24 20.68
N VAL A 241 15.88 3.94 21.00
CA VAL A 241 16.31 2.89 20.05
C VAL A 241 15.33 2.83 18.88
N GLY A 242 14.03 2.74 19.18
CA GLY A 242 13.00 2.79 18.15
C GLY A 242 13.11 4.05 17.29
N PHE A 243 13.45 5.19 17.89
CA PHE A 243 13.53 6.48 17.19
C PHE A 243 14.69 6.47 16.19
N ILE A 244 15.87 6.06 16.65
CA ILE A 244 17.05 5.91 15.79
C ILE A 244 16.77 4.91 14.66
N VAL A 245 16.16 3.76 14.98
CA VAL A 245 15.81 2.75 13.97
C VAL A 245 14.82 3.31 12.95
N GLY A 246 13.82 4.08 13.38
CA GLY A 246 12.85 4.72 12.50
C GLY A 246 13.50 5.75 11.56
N ILE A 247 14.34 6.64 12.10
CA ILE A 247 15.07 7.64 11.32
C ILE A 247 16.06 6.98 10.36
N ALA A 248 16.83 6.00 10.84
CA ALA A 248 17.76 5.25 10.00
C ALA A 248 17.00 4.53 8.87
N SER A 249 15.85 3.93 9.16
CA SER A 249 15.02 3.28 8.15
C SER A 249 14.48 4.29 7.14
N LEU A 250 14.01 5.45 7.57
CA LEU A 250 13.53 6.52 6.68
C LEU A 250 14.63 7.01 5.73
N ILE A 251 15.85 7.19 6.26
CA ILE A 251 16.99 7.68 5.48
C ILE A 251 17.50 6.59 4.52
N LEU A 252 17.65 5.35 4.98
CA LEU A 252 18.25 4.28 4.18
C LEU A 252 17.31 3.73 3.11
N LEU A 253 15.99 3.70 3.36
CA LEU A 253 14.99 3.11 2.47
C LEU A 253 15.11 3.54 1.00
N PRO A 254 15.24 4.85 0.66
CA PRO A 254 15.36 5.27 -0.73
C PRO A 254 16.71 4.90 -1.37
N PHE A 255 17.80 4.78 -0.61
CA PHE A 255 19.16 4.59 -1.17
C PHE A 255 19.60 3.13 -1.31
N ILE A 256 18.95 2.19 -0.62
CA ILE A 256 19.17 0.76 -0.87
C ILE A 256 18.67 0.44 -2.27
N ILE A 257 19.43 -0.29 -3.09
CA ILE A 257 18.94 -0.73 -4.40
C ILE A 257 18.21 -2.05 -4.25
N GLY A 258 16.90 -2.08 -4.52
CA GLY A 258 16.07 -3.27 -4.28
C GLY A 258 15.37 -3.84 -5.50
N TYR A 259 15.18 -3.05 -6.56
CA TYR A 259 14.35 -3.43 -7.70
C TYR A 259 14.85 -4.70 -8.43
N TYR A 260 16.17 -4.82 -8.64
CA TYR A 260 16.80 -5.96 -9.32
C TYR A 260 17.64 -6.84 -8.39
N SER A 261 17.69 -6.54 -7.09
CA SER A 261 18.54 -7.23 -6.12
C SER A 261 17.70 -7.90 -5.05
N THR A 262 17.78 -9.22 -4.95
CA THR A 262 17.07 -10.00 -3.91
C THR A 262 17.48 -9.57 -2.50
N SER A 263 18.77 -9.38 -2.25
CA SER A 263 19.25 -8.92 -0.94
C SER A 263 18.77 -7.50 -0.65
N GLY A 264 18.83 -6.61 -1.64
CA GLY A 264 18.34 -5.25 -1.53
C GLY A 264 16.84 -5.16 -1.27
N TYR A 265 16.04 -6.00 -1.95
CA TYR A 265 14.61 -6.15 -1.70
C TYR A 265 14.33 -6.55 -0.24
N ILE A 266 15.03 -7.58 0.26
CA ILE A 266 14.83 -8.08 1.62
C ILE A 266 15.16 -6.98 2.63
N ILE A 267 16.29 -6.29 2.43
CA ILE A 267 16.68 -5.16 3.27
C ILE A 267 15.60 -4.07 3.24
N LYS A 268 15.11 -3.66 2.07
CA LYS A 268 14.01 -2.67 1.97
C LYS A 268 12.76 -3.11 2.68
N TYR A 269 12.35 -4.36 2.49
CA TYR A 269 11.17 -4.90 3.14
C TYR A 269 11.30 -4.80 4.66
N ILE A 270 12.47 -5.15 5.21
CA ILE A 270 12.77 -4.99 6.64
C ILE A 270 12.75 -3.51 7.05
N LEU A 271 13.35 -2.61 6.27
CA LEU A 271 13.35 -1.16 6.58
C LEU A 271 11.93 -0.58 6.58
N MET A 272 11.06 -0.99 5.65
CA MET A 272 9.65 -0.58 5.63
C MET A 272 8.93 -1.04 6.90
N ILE A 273 9.15 -2.28 7.32
CA ILE A 273 8.61 -2.87 8.55
C ILE A 273 9.09 -2.09 9.78
N LEU A 274 10.39 -1.83 9.88
CA LEU A 274 11.00 -1.11 11.00
C LEU A 274 10.53 0.34 11.06
N LEU A 275 10.45 1.03 9.92
CA LEU A 275 9.93 2.39 9.81
C LEU A 275 8.46 2.43 10.27
N PHE A 276 7.64 1.52 9.75
CA PHE A 276 6.22 1.43 10.09
C PHE A 276 6.01 1.17 11.58
N TYR A 277 6.71 0.17 12.12
CA TYR A 277 6.58 -0.24 13.52
C TYR A 277 7.10 0.82 14.49
N SER A 278 8.24 1.45 14.17
CA SER A 278 8.77 2.58 14.94
C SER A 278 7.81 3.76 14.95
N ALA A 279 7.28 4.15 13.79
CA ALA A 279 6.32 5.25 13.68
C ALA A 279 5.08 5.02 14.55
N LEU A 280 4.58 3.78 14.65
CA LEU A 280 3.37 3.47 15.42
C LEU A 280 3.60 3.31 16.93
N THR A 281 4.74 2.75 17.36
CA THR A 281 4.93 2.36 18.76
C THR A 281 5.78 3.33 19.56
N ASN A 282 6.50 4.24 18.90
CA ASN A 282 7.45 5.12 19.57
C ASN A 282 6.77 6.34 20.22
N LYS A 283 6.85 6.41 21.55
CA LYS A 283 6.30 7.53 22.34
C LYS A 283 6.85 8.90 21.95
N TRP A 284 8.08 8.99 21.44
CA TRP A 284 8.70 10.27 21.07
C TRP A 284 8.12 10.80 19.75
N LEU A 285 7.72 9.91 18.85
CA LEU A 285 7.07 10.26 17.58
C LEU A 285 5.57 10.55 17.76
N ILE A 286 4.95 10.04 18.82
CA ILE A 286 3.51 10.19 19.09
C ILE A 286 3.16 11.52 19.78
N LYS A 287 4.12 12.17 20.45
CA LYS A 287 3.92 13.40 21.23
C LYS A 287 4.17 14.71 20.45
N ILE A 288 4.57 14.62 19.18
CA ILE A 288 4.81 15.74 18.27
C ILE A 288 3.55 15.97 17.44
#